data_AF-L2FV05-F1
#
_entry.id   AF-L2FV05-F1
#
_cell.length_a   1.000
_cell.length_b   1.000
_cell.length_c   1.000
_cell.angle_alpha   90.00
_cell.angle_beta   90.00
_cell.angle_gamma   90.00
#
_symmetry.space_group_name_H-M   'P 1'
#
loop_
_entity.id
_entity.type
_entity.pdbx_description
1 polymer ?
#
loop_
_entity_poly.entity_id
_entity_poly.type
_entity_poly.pdbx_seq_one_letter_code
_entity_poly.pdbx_strand_id
1 'polypeptide(L)'
;MFQLTDLPDTLFLDIITHLKPREIVVHRRVSRASHAALTRPDLSQALLHVFFPRSLECRTLRCQISSANESQPALVPNAELATEPDSDWPSIFASVARRYYSLTSGTYHTLTTIPVLKDAKCFYPFNPWNRTLRRDEMTFPLQLPDRRWTCSDGIIIYPAPSSPPVFEALDLSSNSETTVPFDWSSKIVRRVRLSHHILVIEWAEEDGSHPLNDSETAHRHFASAFTPTRSPWGEDTPLERLVVWSLNAPSAYRPSIDPSSTHKPTTDAGPEIVLRLTNGDLDRWGIRQRDTPRLMRL
;
A
#
# COMPACT_ATOMS: atom_id res chain seq x y z
N MET A 1 42.90 -19.47 19.02
CA MET A 1 41.88 -19.13 20.04
C MET A 1 40.57 -19.00 19.29
N PHE A 2 39.61 -19.89 19.52
CA PHE A 2 38.32 -19.88 18.82
C PHE A 2 37.51 -18.66 19.30
N GLN A 3 37.06 -17.83 18.36
CA GLN A 3 36.19 -16.70 18.63
C GLN A 3 34.73 -17.11 18.42
N LEU A 4 33.80 -16.39 19.05
CA LEU A 4 32.36 -16.61 18.88
C LEU A 4 31.93 -16.52 17.40
N THR A 5 32.65 -15.71 16.61
CA THR A 5 32.43 -15.50 15.17
C THR A 5 32.89 -16.68 14.30
N ASP A 6 33.61 -17.64 14.88
CA ASP A 6 34.10 -18.83 14.18
C ASP A 6 33.13 -20.02 14.30
N LEU A 7 31.99 -19.82 14.99
CA LEU A 7 30.95 -20.84 15.13
C LEU A 7 30.22 -21.07 13.80
N PRO A 8 29.71 -22.30 13.57
CA PRO A 8 28.78 -22.57 12.47
C PRO A 8 27.58 -21.60 12.49
N ASP A 9 27.14 -21.19 11.30
CA ASP A 9 26.11 -20.15 11.13
C ASP A 9 24.82 -20.40 11.90
N THR A 10 24.41 -21.67 12.01
CA THR A 10 23.20 -22.06 12.75
C THR A 10 23.34 -21.83 14.26
N LEU A 11 24.48 -22.20 14.84
CA LEU A 11 24.77 -21.97 16.26
C LEU A 11 24.99 -20.49 16.54
N PHE A 12 25.65 -19.78 15.62
CA PHE A 12 25.84 -18.34 15.75
C PHE A 12 24.49 -17.61 15.72
N LEU A 13 23.60 -17.96 14.79
CA LEU A 13 22.25 -17.39 14.71
C LEU A 13 21.46 -17.69 15.98
N ASP A 14 21.44 -18.95 16.45
CA ASP A 14 20.72 -19.37 17.66
C ASP A 14 21.14 -18.53 18.88
N ILE A 15 22.46 -18.40 19.10
CA ILE A 15 23.01 -17.57 20.19
C ILE A 15 22.58 -16.11 20.06
N ILE A 16 22.69 -15.53 18.85
CA ILE A 16 22.35 -14.13 18.61
C ILE A 16 20.85 -13.87 18.76
N THR A 17 19.98 -14.85 18.50
CA THR A 17 18.53 -14.69 18.67
C THR A 17 18.06 -14.52 20.12
N HIS A 18 18.92 -14.84 21.09
CA HIS A 18 18.66 -14.52 22.51
C HIS A 18 18.84 -13.03 22.84
N LEU A 19 19.46 -12.24 21.97
CA LEU A 19 19.63 -10.80 22.14
C LEU A 19 18.47 -10.03 21.52
N LYS A 20 18.19 -8.84 22.04
CA LYS A 20 17.24 -7.92 21.39
C LYS A 20 17.86 -7.38 20.10
N PRO A 21 17.05 -7.10 19.05
CA PRO A 21 17.57 -6.55 17.79
C PRO A 21 18.43 -5.30 17.95
N ARG A 22 18.08 -4.41 18.90
CA ARG A 22 18.87 -3.22 19.22
C ARG A 22 20.24 -3.58 19.80
N GLU A 23 20.32 -4.59 20.66
CA GLU A 23 21.57 -5.05 21.26
C GLU A 23 22.48 -5.61 20.17
N ILE A 24 21.95 -6.41 19.24
CA ILE A 24 22.68 -6.93 18.07
C ILE A 24 23.33 -5.79 17.27
N VAL A 25 22.57 -4.72 16.99
CA VAL A 25 23.10 -3.54 16.28
C VAL A 25 24.20 -2.83 17.08
N VAL A 26 24.06 -2.71 18.39
CA VAL A 26 25.08 -2.13 19.26
C VAL A 26 26.34 -3.02 19.33
N HIS A 27 26.17 -4.34 19.34
CA HIS A 27 27.27 -5.31 19.35
C HIS A 27 28.18 -5.24 18.11
N ARG A 28 27.70 -4.69 17.00
CA ARG A 28 28.53 -4.35 15.84
C ARG A 28 29.71 -3.42 16.19
N ARG A 29 29.61 -2.65 17.29
CA ARG A 29 30.63 -1.69 17.73
C ARG A 29 31.65 -2.26 18.72
N VAL A 30 31.50 -3.51 19.16
CA VAL A 30 32.33 -4.10 20.22
C VAL A 30 33.71 -4.48 19.72
N SER A 31 33.81 -5.05 18.52
CA SER A 31 35.09 -5.42 17.90
C SER A 31 34.97 -5.47 16.38
N ARG A 32 36.11 -5.47 15.67
CA ARG A 32 36.14 -5.65 14.20
C ARG A 32 35.56 -7.01 13.78
N ALA A 33 35.85 -8.06 14.54
CA ALA A 33 35.31 -9.40 14.29
C ALA A 33 33.78 -9.42 14.48
N SER A 34 33.29 -8.84 15.58
CA SER A 34 31.84 -8.72 15.84
C SER A 34 31.14 -7.88 14.78
N HIS A 35 31.76 -6.78 14.34
CA HIS A 35 31.26 -5.97 13.24
C HIS A 35 31.10 -6.85 11.99
N ALA A 36 32.18 -7.48 11.53
CA ALA A 36 32.18 -8.30 10.33
C ALA A 36 31.13 -9.42 10.37
N ALA A 37 31.01 -10.13 11.49
CA ALA A 37 30.03 -11.20 11.65
C ALA A 37 28.57 -10.68 11.65
N LEU A 38 28.30 -9.55 12.32
CA LEU A 38 26.95 -8.99 12.47
C LEU A 38 26.53 -8.05 11.32
N THR A 39 27.41 -7.81 10.36
CA THR A 39 27.12 -7.11 9.09
C THR A 39 27.12 -8.05 7.88
N ARG A 40 27.03 -9.36 8.12
CA ARG A 40 26.78 -10.35 7.08
C ARG A 40 25.36 -10.17 6.48
N PRO A 41 25.22 -10.05 5.13
CA PRO A 41 23.91 -9.83 4.50
C PRO A 41 22.92 -10.97 4.74
N ASP A 42 23.36 -12.21 4.58
CA ASP A 42 22.66 -13.47 4.86
C ASP A 42 22.16 -13.54 6.30
N LEU A 43 23.02 -13.21 7.26
CA LEU A 43 22.61 -13.12 8.67
C LEU A 43 21.56 -12.03 8.88
N SER A 44 21.75 -10.85 8.28
CA SER A 44 20.81 -9.72 8.43
C SER A 44 19.43 -10.05 7.86
N GLN A 45 19.37 -10.77 6.75
CA GLN A 45 18.13 -11.33 6.20
C GLN A 45 17.48 -12.33 7.16
N ALA A 46 18.24 -13.30 7.68
CA ALA A 46 17.73 -14.27 8.65
C ALA A 46 17.18 -13.58 9.91
N LEU A 47 17.88 -12.59 10.44
CA LEU A 47 17.45 -11.80 11.60
C LEU A 47 16.17 -10.99 11.30
N LEU A 48 15.99 -10.46 10.08
CA LEU A 48 14.73 -9.83 9.68
C LEU A 48 13.56 -10.82 9.70
N HIS A 49 13.77 -12.05 9.24
CA HIS A 49 12.75 -13.10 9.30
C HIS A 49 12.38 -13.49 10.73
N VAL A 50 13.38 -13.63 11.62
CA VAL A 50 13.15 -14.02 13.01
C VAL A 50 12.47 -12.92 13.80
N PHE A 51 13.00 -11.69 13.78
CA PHE A 51 12.54 -10.63 14.67
C PHE A 51 11.43 -9.75 14.09
N PHE A 52 11.38 -9.62 12.77
CA PHE A 52 10.47 -8.68 12.10
C PHE A 52 9.67 -9.33 10.96
N PRO A 53 8.99 -10.47 11.19
CA PRO A 53 8.33 -11.22 10.12
C PRO A 53 7.18 -10.48 9.42
N ARG A 54 6.72 -9.34 9.97
CA ARG A 54 5.64 -8.52 9.39
C ARG A 54 6.14 -7.18 8.85
N SER A 55 7.44 -6.88 8.95
CA SER A 55 7.98 -5.65 8.37
C SER A 55 7.82 -5.65 6.85
N LEU A 56 7.75 -4.45 6.27
CA LEU A 56 7.70 -4.29 4.81
C LEU A 56 8.92 -4.95 4.18
N GLU A 57 10.09 -4.69 4.75
CA GLU A 57 11.38 -5.18 4.26
C GLU A 57 11.44 -6.72 4.26
N CYS A 58 10.89 -7.38 5.29
CA CYS A 58 10.80 -8.85 5.32
C CYS A 58 9.77 -9.38 4.33
N ARG A 59 8.64 -8.68 4.10
CA ARG A 59 7.67 -9.08 3.07
C ARG A 59 8.27 -8.97 1.66
N THR A 60 8.96 -7.87 1.36
CA THR A 60 9.66 -7.68 0.08
C THR A 60 10.71 -8.75 -0.14
N LEU A 61 11.53 -9.05 0.88
CA LEU A 61 12.51 -10.14 0.83
C LEU A 61 11.88 -11.49 0.49
N ARG A 62 10.73 -11.83 1.11
CA ARG A 62 10.00 -13.07 0.77
C ARG A 62 9.51 -13.09 -0.67
N CYS A 63 8.96 -11.98 -1.16
CA CYS A 63 8.51 -11.89 -2.55
C CYS A 63 9.67 -12.11 -3.53
N GLN A 64 10.84 -11.53 -3.26
CA GLN A 64 12.05 -11.72 -4.08
C GLN A 64 12.50 -13.19 -4.09
N ILE A 65 12.54 -13.85 -2.93
CA ILE A 65 12.90 -15.27 -2.82
C ILE A 65 11.90 -16.16 -3.56
N SER A 66 10.60 -15.87 -3.45
CA SER A 66 9.56 -16.60 -4.18
C SER A 66 9.70 -16.45 -5.70
N SER A 67 9.93 -15.24 -6.22
CA SER A 67 10.14 -15.02 -7.65
C SER A 67 11.42 -15.67 -8.20
N ALA A 68 12.48 -15.74 -7.40
CA ALA A 68 13.72 -16.41 -7.78
C ALA A 68 13.54 -17.93 -7.91
N ASN A 69 12.73 -18.53 -7.04
CA ASN A 69 12.46 -19.98 -7.07
C ASN A 69 11.51 -20.41 -8.20
N GLU A 70 10.66 -19.51 -8.72
CA GLU A 70 9.78 -19.79 -9.87
C GLU A 70 10.50 -19.62 -11.23
N SER A 71 11.64 -18.91 -11.24
CA SER A 71 12.45 -18.69 -12.44
C SER A 71 13.41 -19.87 -12.66
N GLN A 72 12.93 -20.96 -13.27
CA GLN A 72 13.84 -21.98 -13.85
C GLN A 72 14.78 -21.32 -14.88
N PRO A 73 16.09 -21.63 -14.90
CA PRO A 73 17.02 -21.03 -15.84
C PRO A 73 16.77 -21.62 -17.25
N ALA A 74 15.98 -20.93 -18.06
CA ALA A 74 16.02 -21.12 -19.50
C ALA A 74 17.37 -20.59 -20.00
N LEU A 75 18.16 -21.48 -20.60
CA LEU A 75 19.41 -21.19 -21.30
C LEU A 75 19.19 -20.09 -22.35
N VAL A 76 19.50 -18.84 -22.00
CA VAL A 76 19.72 -17.78 -22.99
C VAL A 76 21.08 -17.16 -22.68
N PRO A 77 22.15 -17.50 -23.43
CA PRO A 77 23.41 -16.81 -23.33
C PRO A 77 23.26 -15.45 -24.01
N ASN A 78 23.66 -14.38 -23.30
CA ASN A 78 23.68 -12.97 -23.73
C ASN A 78 22.43 -12.15 -23.38
N ALA A 79 22.25 -11.90 -22.09
CA ALA A 79 21.80 -10.59 -21.63
C ALA A 79 22.75 -10.16 -20.51
N GLU A 80 23.44 -9.04 -20.72
CA GLU A 80 24.30 -8.44 -19.70
C GLU A 80 23.49 -8.29 -18.42
N LEU A 81 23.93 -9.03 -17.39
CA LEU A 81 23.25 -9.17 -16.11
C LEU A 81 23.14 -7.78 -15.49
N ALA A 82 21.97 -7.15 -15.60
CA ALA A 82 21.60 -6.03 -14.76
C ALA A 82 21.62 -6.56 -13.34
N THR A 83 22.77 -6.36 -12.69
CA THR A 83 23.00 -6.77 -11.31
C THR A 83 22.09 -5.86 -10.49
N GLU A 84 20.88 -6.36 -10.16
CA GLU A 84 20.00 -5.71 -9.20
C GLU A 84 20.85 -5.27 -8.00
N PRO A 85 20.76 -4.02 -7.54
CA PRO A 85 21.63 -3.50 -6.51
C PRO A 85 21.49 -4.38 -5.27
N ASP A 86 22.57 -5.07 -4.91
CA ASP A 86 22.63 -5.91 -3.73
C ASP A 86 22.28 -5.03 -2.53
N SER A 87 21.07 -5.22 -2.02
CA SER A 87 20.50 -4.30 -1.03
C SER A 87 21.35 -4.40 0.24
N ASP A 88 21.67 -3.25 0.87
CA ASP A 88 22.44 -3.21 2.12
C ASP A 88 21.61 -3.72 3.30
N TRP A 89 21.40 -5.04 3.35
CA TRP A 89 20.65 -5.76 4.38
C TRP A 89 21.13 -5.46 5.80
N PRO A 90 22.44 -5.32 6.08
CA PRO A 90 22.93 -4.87 7.38
C PRO A 90 22.37 -3.52 7.80
N SER A 91 22.33 -2.53 6.91
CA SER A 91 21.77 -1.21 7.19
C SER A 91 20.24 -1.26 7.30
N ILE A 92 19.57 -2.05 6.45
CA ILE A 92 18.12 -2.27 6.52
C ILE A 92 17.74 -2.87 7.88
N PHE A 93 18.42 -3.92 8.33
CA PHE A 93 18.17 -4.54 9.64
C PHE A 93 18.36 -3.53 10.78
N ALA A 94 19.42 -2.71 10.75
CA ALA A 94 19.64 -1.69 11.77
C ALA A 94 18.54 -0.62 11.78
N SER A 95 18.08 -0.20 10.60
CA SER A 95 16.98 0.74 10.45
C SER A 95 15.66 0.18 10.99
N VAL A 96 15.33 -1.06 10.64
CA VAL A 96 14.13 -1.76 11.13
C VAL A 96 14.20 -1.97 12.65
N ALA A 97 15.33 -2.43 13.17
CA ALA A 97 15.54 -2.63 14.60
C ALA A 97 15.37 -1.32 15.39
N ARG A 98 15.90 -0.21 14.87
CA ARG A 98 15.69 1.13 15.46
C ARG A 98 14.22 1.54 15.41
N ARG A 99 13.57 1.37 14.25
CA ARG A 99 12.15 1.73 14.06
C ARG A 99 11.25 1.00 15.05
N TYR A 100 11.39 -0.31 15.18
CA TYR A 100 10.56 -1.10 16.08
C TYR A 100 10.91 -0.90 17.56
N TYR A 101 12.17 -0.60 17.88
CA TYR A 101 12.53 -0.13 19.22
C TYR A 101 11.76 1.15 19.55
N SER A 102 11.82 2.16 18.68
CA SER A 102 11.10 3.43 18.82
C SER A 102 9.59 3.27 18.94
N LEU A 103 8.98 2.36 18.16
CA LEU A 103 7.56 2.04 18.26
C LEU A 103 7.20 1.40 19.61
N THR A 104 8.04 0.49 20.10
CA THR A 104 7.81 -0.21 21.38
C THR A 104 8.01 0.73 22.57
N SER A 105 9.00 1.62 22.50
CA SER A 105 9.28 2.60 23.56
C SER A 105 8.39 3.84 23.50
N GLY A 106 7.53 3.98 22.47
CA GLY A 106 6.70 5.16 22.27
C GLY A 106 7.51 6.43 21.98
N THR A 107 8.76 6.31 21.56
CA THR A 107 9.66 7.45 21.29
C THR A 107 9.69 7.73 19.80
N TYR A 108 9.23 8.91 19.37
CA TYR A 108 9.36 9.39 17.99
C TYR A 108 10.52 10.39 17.89
N HIS A 109 11.13 10.50 16.69
CA HIS A 109 12.19 11.49 16.44
C HIS A 109 11.58 12.85 16.11
N THR A 110 10.58 12.84 15.23
CA THR A 110 9.85 14.02 14.79
C THR A 110 8.39 13.62 14.58
N LEU A 111 7.45 14.54 14.85
CA LEU A 111 6.03 14.33 14.62
C LEU A 111 5.54 15.40 13.65
N THR A 112 5.18 14.98 12.44
CA THR A 112 4.62 15.87 11.42
C THR A 112 3.12 15.58 11.29
N THR A 113 2.30 16.61 11.47
CA THR A 113 0.85 16.50 11.30
C THR A 113 0.49 16.91 9.88
N ILE A 114 -0.15 16.02 9.14
CA ILE A 114 -0.65 16.31 7.80
C ILE A 114 -2.02 17.00 7.95
N PRO A 115 -2.20 18.22 7.42
CA PRO A 115 -3.49 18.89 7.47
C PRO A 115 -4.44 18.20 6.49
N VAL A 116 -5.59 17.76 6.98
CA VAL A 116 -6.61 17.05 6.20
C VAL A 116 -7.87 17.91 6.14
N LEU A 117 -8.48 18.01 4.96
CA LEU A 117 -9.76 18.68 4.76
C LEU A 117 -10.82 18.13 5.73
N LYS A 118 -11.43 19.04 6.49
CA LYS A 118 -12.45 18.70 7.50
C LYS A 118 -13.88 18.94 7.01
N ASP A 119 -14.05 19.54 5.84
CA ASP A 119 -15.37 19.90 5.33
C ASP A 119 -16.22 18.63 5.11
N ALA A 120 -17.32 18.56 5.86
CA ALA A 120 -18.27 17.45 5.82
C ALA A 120 -19.16 17.49 4.56
N LYS A 121 -19.27 18.63 3.87
CA LYS A 121 -20.07 18.74 2.65
C LYS A 121 -19.44 17.98 1.49
N CYS A 122 -18.12 18.10 1.34
CA CYS A 122 -17.38 17.46 0.25
C CYS A 122 -17.08 15.97 0.51
N PHE A 123 -17.12 15.55 1.79
CA PHE A 123 -16.84 14.17 2.19
C PHE A 123 -17.91 13.64 3.15
N TYR A 124 -18.76 12.76 2.62
CA TYR A 124 -19.84 12.12 3.37
C TYR A 124 -19.67 10.59 3.30
N PRO A 125 -19.06 9.96 4.33
CA PRO A 125 -18.81 8.53 4.31
C PRO A 125 -20.10 7.72 4.37
N PHE A 126 -20.06 6.51 3.84
CA PHE A 126 -21.11 5.54 4.15
C PHE A 126 -21.05 5.17 5.63
N ASN A 127 -22.23 5.02 6.25
CA ASN A 127 -22.28 4.40 7.56
C ASN A 127 -21.71 2.98 7.46
N PRO A 128 -20.77 2.60 8.35
CA PRO A 128 -20.16 1.28 8.30
C PRO A 128 -21.23 0.21 8.53
N TRP A 129 -21.48 -0.63 7.53
CA TRP A 129 -22.34 -1.81 7.70
C TRP A 129 -21.67 -2.82 8.64
N ASN A 130 -22.31 -3.08 9.78
CA ASN A 130 -22.09 -4.20 10.71
C ASN A 130 -20.64 -4.73 10.74
N ARG A 131 -19.68 -3.82 10.93
CA ARG A 131 -18.28 -4.21 11.08
C ARG A 131 -18.12 -4.89 12.43
N THR A 132 -17.44 -6.03 12.44
CA THR A 132 -17.11 -6.73 13.67
C THR A 132 -15.60 -6.93 13.78
N LEU A 133 -15.07 -6.66 14.96
CA LEU A 133 -13.71 -7.00 15.33
C LEU A 133 -13.76 -8.38 15.97
N ARG A 134 -13.05 -9.34 15.38
CA ARG A 134 -12.86 -10.66 15.98
C ARG A 134 -11.49 -10.73 16.62
N ARG A 135 -11.45 -11.06 17.91
CA ARG A 135 -10.23 -11.38 18.64
C ARG A 135 -10.47 -12.72 19.34
N ASP A 136 -9.74 -13.73 18.90
CA ASP A 136 -9.94 -15.13 19.30
C ASP A 136 -11.38 -15.60 19.05
N GLU A 137 -12.10 -16.02 20.08
CA GLU A 137 -13.50 -16.44 20.02
C GLU A 137 -14.50 -15.29 20.26
N MET A 138 -14.02 -14.09 20.61
CA MET A 138 -14.88 -12.93 20.88
C MET A 138 -15.09 -12.07 19.64
N THR A 139 -16.33 -11.60 19.47
CA THR A 139 -16.74 -10.71 18.37
C THR A 139 -17.33 -9.44 18.96
N PHE A 140 -16.75 -8.29 18.59
CA PHE A 140 -17.17 -6.97 19.07
C PHE A 140 -17.66 -6.12 17.90
N PRO A 141 -18.72 -5.30 18.06
CA PRO A 141 -19.11 -4.34 17.04
C PRO A 141 -18.02 -3.27 16.88
N LEU A 142 -17.60 -3.00 15.64
CA LEU A 142 -16.56 -2.04 15.30
C LEU A 142 -17.15 -0.85 14.54
N GLN A 143 -17.63 0.16 15.27
CA GLN A 143 -18.22 1.37 14.69
C GLN A 143 -17.16 2.43 14.37
N LEU A 144 -16.11 2.06 13.64
CA LEU A 144 -15.12 3.03 13.16
C LEU A 144 -15.56 3.62 11.82
N PRO A 145 -15.70 4.96 11.70
CA PRO A 145 -16.05 5.60 10.44
C PRO A 145 -14.97 5.35 9.40
N ASP A 146 -15.35 5.37 8.11
CA ASP A 146 -14.37 5.34 7.05
C ASP A 146 -13.47 6.58 7.12
N ARG A 147 -12.17 6.33 7.05
CA ARG A 147 -11.17 7.39 7.08
C ARG A 147 -11.27 8.19 5.78
N ARG A 148 -11.06 9.50 5.90
CA ARG A 148 -10.97 10.39 4.74
C ARG A 148 -9.67 10.23 3.95
N TRP A 149 -8.71 9.48 4.51
CA TRP A 149 -7.40 9.22 3.95
C TRP A 149 -7.11 7.72 4.00
N THR A 150 -6.18 7.27 3.17
CA THR A 150 -5.73 5.88 3.09
C THR A 150 -4.22 5.82 2.94
N CYS A 151 -3.59 4.70 3.29
CA CYS A 151 -2.17 4.48 3.02
C CYS A 151 -1.90 3.04 2.60
N SER A 152 -0.93 2.85 1.71
CA SER A 152 -0.38 1.55 1.31
C SER A 152 1.01 1.75 0.75
N ASP A 153 1.91 0.81 1.02
CA ASP A 153 3.22 0.70 0.32
C ASP A 153 4.04 2.00 0.32
N GLY A 154 4.04 2.70 1.46
CA GLY A 154 4.78 3.95 1.63
C GLY A 154 4.12 5.17 0.99
N ILE A 155 2.88 5.07 0.51
CA ILE A 155 2.11 6.19 -0.03
C ILE A 155 0.92 6.49 0.88
N ILE A 156 0.71 7.75 1.22
CA ILE A 156 -0.47 8.25 1.91
C ILE A 156 -1.31 9.08 0.93
N ILE A 157 -2.58 8.75 0.76
CA ILE A 157 -3.54 9.56 0.01
C ILE A 157 -4.47 10.26 1.00
N TYR A 158 -4.58 11.58 0.94
CA TYR A 158 -5.45 12.36 1.83
C TYR A 158 -6.04 13.58 1.13
N PRO A 159 -7.19 14.09 1.58
CA PRO A 159 -7.77 15.28 1.01
C PRO A 159 -7.09 16.51 1.62
N ALA A 160 -6.41 17.28 0.80
CA ALA A 160 -5.74 18.50 1.22
C ALA A 160 -6.77 19.63 1.47
N PRO A 161 -6.53 20.52 2.43
CA PRO A 161 -7.39 21.67 2.71
C PRO A 161 -7.16 22.78 1.67
N SER A 162 -7.44 22.49 0.40
CA SER A 162 -7.36 23.43 -0.71
C SER A 162 -8.76 23.89 -1.13
N SER A 163 -8.83 25.01 -1.85
CA SER A 163 -10.04 25.49 -2.50
C SER A 163 -9.75 25.72 -3.98
N PRO A 164 -10.22 24.85 -4.90
CA PRO A 164 -11.10 23.71 -4.69
C PRO A 164 -10.42 22.54 -3.95
N PRO A 165 -11.17 21.63 -3.29
CA PRO A 165 -10.61 20.50 -2.55
C PRO A 165 -9.97 19.48 -3.51
N VAL A 166 -8.78 18.98 -3.16
CA VAL A 166 -8.06 17.97 -3.94
C VAL A 166 -7.57 16.83 -3.05
N PHE A 167 -7.31 15.67 -3.66
CA PHE A 167 -6.57 14.61 -3.01
C PHE A 167 -5.08 14.76 -3.31
N GLU A 168 -4.24 14.60 -2.29
CA GLU A 168 -2.79 14.58 -2.40
C GLU A 168 -2.26 13.18 -2.10
N ALA A 169 -1.27 12.76 -2.87
CA ALA A 169 -0.52 11.53 -2.70
C ALA A 169 0.88 11.85 -2.17
N LEU A 170 1.13 11.55 -0.91
CA LEU A 170 2.44 11.67 -0.26
C LEU A 170 3.21 10.34 -0.36
N ASP A 171 4.31 10.31 -1.10
CA ASP A 171 5.28 9.21 -1.04
C ASP A 171 6.24 9.42 0.13
N LEU A 172 6.16 8.59 1.17
CA LEU A 172 6.97 8.67 2.38
C LEU A 172 8.47 8.44 2.17
N SER A 173 8.88 7.86 1.05
CA SER A 173 10.29 7.55 0.78
C SER A 173 11.05 8.75 0.18
N SER A 174 10.46 9.40 -0.82
CA SER A 174 10.93 10.64 -1.43
C SER A 174 10.47 11.87 -0.67
N ASN A 175 9.40 11.71 0.11
CA ASN A 175 8.67 12.78 0.75
C ASN A 175 8.14 13.82 -0.28
N SER A 176 7.63 13.32 -1.41
CA SER A 176 7.00 14.11 -2.45
C SER A 176 5.47 14.04 -2.34
N GLU A 177 4.78 15.18 -2.45
CA GLU A 177 3.34 15.22 -2.74
C GLU A 177 3.13 15.17 -4.24
N THR A 178 2.00 14.60 -4.64
CA THR A 178 1.50 14.67 -6.00
C THR A 178 -0.01 14.71 -5.95
N THR A 179 -0.61 15.73 -6.56
CA THR A 179 -2.06 15.83 -6.61
C THR A 179 -2.61 14.63 -7.36
N VAL A 180 -3.54 13.92 -6.74
CA VAL A 180 -4.29 12.87 -7.40
C VAL A 180 -5.17 13.56 -8.45
N PRO A 181 -5.16 13.09 -9.72
CA PRO A 181 -5.96 13.68 -10.80
C PRO A 181 -7.45 13.30 -10.64
N PHE A 182 -8.04 13.78 -9.55
CA PHE A 182 -9.44 13.60 -9.19
C PHE A 182 -10.07 14.97 -9.06
N ASP A 183 -10.81 15.36 -10.08
CA ASP A 183 -11.66 16.54 -10.01
C ASP A 183 -12.78 16.31 -8.99
N TRP A 184 -12.76 17.05 -7.90
CA TRP A 184 -13.76 16.98 -6.84
C TRP A 184 -14.96 17.92 -7.12
N SER A 185 -14.95 18.72 -8.20
CA SER A 185 -16.08 19.59 -8.51
C SER A 185 -17.36 18.78 -8.74
N SER A 186 -18.47 19.20 -8.12
CA SER A 186 -19.80 18.55 -8.17
C SER A 186 -19.88 17.12 -7.63
N LYS A 187 -18.90 16.68 -6.82
CA LYS A 187 -18.83 15.30 -6.31
C LYS A 187 -18.81 15.27 -4.78
N ILE A 188 -19.60 14.38 -4.21
CA ILE A 188 -19.55 14.03 -2.79
C ILE A 188 -18.74 12.75 -2.65
N VAL A 189 -17.54 12.84 -2.08
CA VAL A 189 -16.70 11.66 -1.86
C VAL A 189 -17.26 10.85 -0.71
N ARG A 190 -17.39 9.55 -0.94
CA ARG A 190 -17.89 8.57 0.03
C ARG A 190 -16.76 7.78 0.65
N ARG A 191 -15.73 7.45 -0.14
CA ARG A 191 -14.62 6.62 0.33
C ARG A 191 -13.36 6.81 -0.49
N VAL A 192 -12.22 6.64 0.16
CA VAL A 192 -10.92 6.53 -0.50
C VAL A 192 -10.18 5.30 0.02
N ARG A 193 -9.60 4.51 -0.88
CA ARG A 193 -8.90 3.27 -0.56
C ARG A 193 -7.71 3.10 -1.47
N LEU A 194 -6.56 2.75 -0.89
CA LEU A 194 -5.36 2.39 -1.63
C LEU A 194 -4.97 0.97 -1.22
N SER A 195 -4.84 0.08 -2.18
CA SER A 195 -4.40 -1.30 -1.95
C SER A 195 -3.71 -1.82 -3.19
N HIS A 196 -2.57 -2.50 -3.02
CA HIS A 196 -1.82 -3.10 -4.13
C HIS A 196 -1.58 -2.14 -5.31
N HIS A 197 -1.18 -0.90 -4.99
CA HIS A 197 -0.98 0.16 -5.99
C HIS A 197 -2.22 0.51 -6.83
N ILE A 198 -3.42 0.25 -6.32
CA ILE A 198 -4.68 0.71 -6.92
C ILE A 198 -5.37 1.62 -5.91
N LEU A 199 -5.48 2.89 -6.26
CA LEU A 199 -6.26 3.89 -5.56
C LEU A 199 -7.68 3.88 -6.12
N VAL A 200 -8.68 3.71 -5.26
CA VAL A 200 -10.09 3.82 -5.59
C VAL A 200 -10.71 4.95 -4.78
N ILE A 201 -11.36 5.87 -5.48
CA ILE A 201 -12.18 6.94 -4.90
C ILE A 201 -13.63 6.66 -5.26
N GLU A 202 -14.44 6.34 -4.25
CA GLU A 202 -15.89 6.14 -4.36
C GLU A 202 -16.59 7.47 -4.11
N TRP A 203 -17.48 7.89 -5.00
CA TRP A 203 -18.14 9.20 -4.94
C TRP A 203 -19.58 9.13 -5.45
N ALA A 204 -20.35 10.16 -5.14
CA ALA A 204 -21.70 10.38 -5.67
C ALA A 204 -21.80 11.78 -6.28
N GLU A 205 -22.69 11.96 -7.25
CA GLU A 205 -23.03 13.31 -7.73
C GLU A 205 -23.57 14.15 -6.58
N GLU A 206 -23.15 15.42 -6.52
CA GLU A 206 -23.66 16.38 -5.54
C GLU A 206 -25.15 16.65 -5.75
N ASP A 207 -25.56 16.83 -7.00
CA ASP A 207 -26.95 17.01 -7.38
C ASP A 207 -27.69 15.67 -7.45
N GLY A 208 -28.93 15.67 -7.00
CA GLY A 208 -29.83 14.52 -7.09
C GLY A 208 -30.19 14.21 -8.55
N SER A 209 -30.08 12.93 -8.94
CA SER A 209 -30.35 12.48 -10.31
C SER A 209 -31.83 12.16 -10.56
N HIS A 210 -32.48 11.51 -9.59
CA HIS A 210 -33.85 11.04 -9.72
C HIS A 210 -34.61 11.28 -8.42
N PRO A 211 -35.81 11.90 -8.44
CA PRO A 211 -36.63 12.02 -7.23
C PRO A 211 -37.12 10.62 -6.80
N LEU A 212 -36.93 10.31 -5.52
CA LEU A 212 -37.50 9.12 -4.87
C LEU A 212 -38.86 9.43 -4.23
N ASN A 213 -39.00 10.65 -3.70
CA ASN A 213 -40.25 11.21 -3.17
C ASN A 213 -40.17 12.75 -3.20
N ASP A 214 -41.19 13.43 -2.65
CA ASP A 214 -41.27 14.90 -2.61
C ASP A 214 -40.12 15.57 -1.83
N SER A 215 -39.33 14.81 -1.07
CA SER A 215 -38.24 15.30 -0.22
C SER A 215 -36.86 14.68 -0.48
N GLU A 216 -36.77 13.57 -1.21
CA GLU A 216 -35.56 12.77 -1.37
C GLU A 216 -35.24 12.54 -2.84
N THR A 217 -33.97 12.65 -3.18
CA THR A 217 -33.44 12.34 -4.50
C THR A 217 -32.37 11.26 -4.42
N ALA A 218 -32.44 10.29 -5.32
CA ALA A 218 -31.38 9.32 -5.55
C ALA A 218 -30.18 10.00 -6.21
N HIS A 219 -29.00 9.78 -5.65
CA HIS A 219 -27.72 10.19 -6.23
C HIS A 219 -27.11 9.01 -7.00
N ARG A 220 -26.54 9.27 -8.17
CA ARG A 220 -25.75 8.25 -8.87
C ARG A 220 -24.40 8.08 -8.19
N HIS A 221 -23.98 6.83 -8.05
CA HIS A 221 -22.73 6.45 -7.40
C HIS A 221 -21.72 5.96 -8.43
N PHE A 222 -20.49 6.38 -8.26
CA PHE A 222 -19.39 6.08 -9.15
C PHE A 222 -18.13 5.72 -8.37
N ALA A 223 -17.20 5.07 -9.05
CA ALA A 223 -15.87 4.80 -8.53
C ALA A 223 -14.82 5.15 -9.59
N SER A 224 -13.85 5.98 -9.21
CA SER A 224 -12.68 6.28 -10.04
C SER A 224 -11.49 5.51 -9.52
N ALA A 225 -10.76 4.84 -10.42
CA ALA A 225 -9.59 4.03 -10.07
C ALA A 225 -8.33 4.60 -10.72
N PHE A 226 -7.24 4.65 -9.95
CA PHE A 226 -5.93 5.17 -10.37
C PHE A 226 -4.84 4.19 -9.98
N THR A 227 -3.77 4.12 -10.76
CA THR A 227 -2.58 3.33 -10.44
C THR A 227 -1.43 4.28 -10.12
N PRO A 228 -1.08 4.51 -8.84
CA PRO A 228 0.14 5.23 -8.49
C PRO A 228 1.37 4.48 -8.99
N THR A 229 2.05 5.03 -10.01
CA THR A 229 3.32 4.51 -10.53
C THR A 229 4.49 5.26 -9.89
N ARG A 230 5.46 4.52 -9.32
CA ARG A 230 6.79 5.05 -9.02
C ARG A 230 7.62 4.94 -10.30
N SER A 231 7.85 6.01 -11.05
CA SER A 231 8.86 5.96 -12.10
C SER A 231 10.25 6.19 -11.47
N PRO A 232 11.24 5.32 -11.72
CA PRO A 232 12.62 5.55 -11.27
C PRO A 232 13.28 6.78 -11.92
N TRP A 233 12.72 7.23 -13.05
CA TRP A 233 13.29 8.25 -13.92
C TRP A 233 12.46 9.53 -14.02
N GLY A 234 11.36 9.67 -13.27
CA GLY A 234 10.50 10.86 -13.29
C GLY A 234 9.73 11.09 -14.61
N GLU A 235 10.11 10.42 -15.68
CA GLU A 235 9.51 10.51 -17.01
C GLU A 235 8.82 9.19 -17.34
N ASP A 236 7.54 9.10 -17.03
CA ASP A 236 6.55 8.41 -17.86
C ASP A 236 5.19 8.78 -17.31
N THR A 237 4.34 9.35 -18.16
CA THR A 237 2.98 9.73 -17.77
C THR A 237 2.25 8.49 -17.24
N PRO A 238 1.56 8.56 -16.08
CA PRO A 238 0.85 7.40 -15.55
C PRO A 238 -0.14 6.88 -16.60
N LEU A 239 -0.20 5.56 -16.76
CA LEU A 239 -1.17 4.91 -17.63
C LEU A 239 -2.57 5.11 -17.04
N GLU A 240 -3.43 5.85 -17.74
CA GLU A 240 -4.81 6.13 -17.36
C GLU A 240 -5.75 5.11 -18.01
N ARG A 241 -6.60 4.47 -17.20
CA ARG A 241 -7.58 3.51 -17.71
C ARG A 241 -8.90 3.68 -16.97
N LEU A 242 -9.98 3.98 -17.70
CA LEU A 242 -11.33 4.00 -17.15
C LEU A 242 -12.02 2.67 -17.47
N VAL A 243 -12.49 1.97 -16.44
CA VAL A 243 -13.33 0.79 -16.59
C VAL A 243 -14.65 1.04 -15.88
N VAL A 244 -15.73 1.15 -16.64
CA VAL A 244 -17.09 1.32 -16.11
C VAL A 244 -17.73 -0.04 -15.95
N TRP A 245 -18.14 -0.35 -14.73
CA TRP A 245 -18.85 -1.56 -14.38
C TRP A 245 -20.33 -1.25 -14.15
N SER A 246 -21.23 -2.01 -14.78
CA SER A 246 -22.64 -2.07 -14.42
C SER A 246 -22.82 -3.09 -13.31
N LEU A 247 -23.44 -2.64 -12.22
CA LEU A 247 -23.80 -3.49 -11.08
C LEU A 247 -25.31 -3.78 -11.06
N ASN A 248 -26.00 -3.53 -12.17
CA ASN A 248 -27.47 -3.57 -12.23
C ASN A 248 -28.03 -5.00 -12.19
N ALA A 249 -27.19 -6.02 -12.38
CA ALA A 249 -27.57 -7.41 -12.30
C ALA A 249 -27.10 -8.04 -10.98
N PRO A 250 -28.01 -8.52 -10.12
CA PRO A 250 -27.63 -9.31 -8.95
C PRO A 250 -27.12 -10.69 -9.40
N SER A 251 -25.86 -10.98 -9.11
CA SER A 251 -25.30 -12.33 -9.31
C SER A 251 -25.84 -13.27 -8.23
N ALA A 252 -26.41 -14.40 -8.67
CA ALA A 252 -26.83 -15.48 -7.78
C ALA A 252 -25.63 -16.32 -7.30
N TYR A 253 -24.49 -16.21 -7.99
CA TYR A 253 -23.25 -16.85 -7.62
C TYR A 253 -22.63 -16.13 -6.42
N ARG A 254 -22.16 -16.91 -5.44
CA ARG A 254 -21.59 -16.40 -4.20
C ARG A 254 -20.12 -16.81 -4.14
N PRO A 255 -19.19 -15.96 -4.60
CA PRO A 255 -17.75 -16.28 -4.58
C PRO A 255 -17.22 -16.59 -3.18
N SER A 256 -17.89 -16.08 -2.13
CA SER A 256 -17.54 -16.33 -0.74
C SER A 256 -17.74 -17.78 -0.28
N ILE A 257 -18.53 -18.59 -1.01
CA ILE A 257 -18.76 -20.02 -0.70
C ILE A 257 -18.11 -20.97 -1.71
N ASP A 258 -17.47 -20.44 -2.76
CA ASP A 258 -16.67 -21.20 -3.72
C ASP A 258 -15.33 -20.48 -4.00
N PRO A 259 -14.39 -20.53 -3.04
CA PRO A 259 -13.08 -19.90 -3.20
C PRO A 259 -12.25 -20.53 -4.33
N SER A 260 -12.55 -21.76 -4.73
CA SER A 260 -11.94 -22.45 -5.87
C SER A 260 -12.48 -22.01 -7.24
N SER A 261 -13.56 -21.22 -7.27
CA SER A 261 -14.25 -20.80 -8.50
C SER A 261 -14.68 -21.97 -9.40
N THR A 262 -14.82 -23.17 -8.85
CA THR A 262 -15.06 -24.41 -9.61
C THR A 262 -16.50 -24.51 -10.09
N HIS A 263 -17.42 -23.84 -9.41
CA HIS A 263 -18.84 -23.76 -9.72
C HIS A 263 -19.24 -22.39 -10.28
N LYS A 264 -18.28 -21.58 -10.73
CA LYS A 264 -18.55 -20.29 -11.36
C LYS A 264 -19.41 -20.52 -12.63
N PRO A 265 -20.63 -19.96 -12.70
CA PRO A 265 -21.45 -20.08 -13.90
C PRO A 265 -20.75 -19.39 -15.07
N THR A 266 -20.84 -19.98 -16.26
CA THR A 266 -20.28 -19.43 -17.50
C THR A 266 -20.97 -18.15 -17.95
N THR A 267 -22.21 -17.94 -17.53
CA THR A 267 -23.00 -16.72 -17.77
C THR A 267 -23.58 -16.28 -16.44
N ASP A 268 -22.73 -15.72 -15.59
CA ASP A 268 -23.16 -15.15 -14.32
C ASP A 268 -23.48 -13.67 -14.52
N ALA A 269 -24.68 -13.27 -14.08
CA ALA A 269 -25.19 -11.90 -14.14
C ALA A 269 -24.54 -11.05 -13.04
N GLY A 270 -23.21 -11.00 -13.04
CA GLY A 270 -22.40 -10.23 -12.10
C GLY A 270 -22.04 -8.85 -12.63
N PRO A 271 -21.11 -8.14 -11.96
CA PRO A 271 -20.57 -6.88 -12.43
C PRO A 271 -20.12 -7.00 -13.89
N GLU A 272 -20.83 -6.33 -14.79
CA GLU A 272 -20.51 -6.37 -16.21
C GLU A 272 -19.70 -5.14 -16.58
N ILE A 273 -18.65 -5.32 -17.37
CA ILE A 273 -17.89 -4.18 -17.87
C ILE A 273 -18.66 -3.57 -19.04
N VAL A 274 -19.25 -2.41 -18.82
CA VAL A 274 -19.99 -1.65 -19.84
C VAL A 274 -19.03 -0.90 -20.75
N LEU A 275 -17.89 -0.47 -20.20
CA LEU A 275 -16.96 0.37 -20.95
C LEU A 275 -15.52 0.18 -20.47
N ARG A 276 -14.59 0.06 -21.41
CA ARG A 276 -13.15 0.17 -21.18
C ARG A 276 -12.60 1.26 -22.08
N LEU A 277 -12.02 2.29 -21.50
CA LEU A 277 -11.34 3.36 -22.24
C LEU A 277 -9.85 3.31 -21.92
N THR A 278 -9.06 3.40 -22.97
CA THR A 278 -7.60 3.47 -22.92
C THR A 278 -7.11 4.92 -22.99
N ASN A 279 -5.82 5.17 -22.82
CA ASN A 279 -5.22 6.50 -22.96
C ASN A 279 -5.69 7.25 -24.22
N GLY A 280 -5.73 6.58 -25.38
CA GLY A 280 -6.16 7.20 -26.65
C GLY A 280 -7.66 7.54 -26.68
N ASP A 281 -8.48 6.72 -26.03
CA ASP A 281 -9.91 6.99 -25.91
C ASP A 281 -10.17 8.12 -24.89
N LEU A 282 -9.39 8.24 -23.82
CA LEU A 282 -9.56 9.29 -22.81
C LEU A 282 -9.12 10.66 -23.32
N ASP A 283 -8.12 10.71 -24.20
CA ASP A 283 -7.63 11.94 -24.85
C ASP A 283 -8.65 12.50 -25.85
N ARG A 284 -9.32 11.63 -26.62
CA ARG A 284 -10.38 12.00 -27.55
C ARG A 284 -11.57 12.71 -26.88
N TRP A 285 -11.76 12.52 -25.58
CA TRP A 285 -12.87 13.09 -24.81
C TRP A 285 -12.41 14.21 -23.85
N GLY A 286 -11.12 14.57 -23.85
CA GLY A 286 -10.58 15.72 -23.10
C GLY A 286 -10.52 15.54 -21.58
N ILE A 287 -10.35 14.31 -21.08
CA ILE A 287 -10.50 13.97 -19.64
C ILE A 287 -9.14 13.81 -18.92
N ARG A 288 -8.00 14.12 -19.57
CA ARG A 288 -6.67 14.02 -18.93
C ARG A 288 -6.38 15.19 -17.99
N GLN A 289 -5.73 14.96 -16.84
CA GLN A 289 -5.38 16.02 -15.87
C GLN A 289 -3.90 15.94 -15.43
N ARG A 290 -3.18 17.08 -15.56
CA ARG A 290 -1.74 17.37 -15.29
C ARG A 290 -1.58 18.35 -14.08
N ASP A 291 -0.42 18.99 -13.77
CA ASP A 291 0.72 18.62 -12.85
C ASP A 291 0.90 19.79 -11.80
N THR A 292 0.96 19.67 -10.46
CA THR A 292 2.17 19.58 -9.53
C THR A 292 1.89 20.12 -8.09
N PRO A 293 2.38 19.47 -6.99
CA PRO A 293 2.92 20.17 -5.77
C PRO A 293 4.04 19.42 -4.94
N ARG A 294 4.36 19.77 -3.64
CA ARG A 294 5.58 19.36 -2.82
C ARG A 294 5.43 19.23 -1.25
N LEU A 295 6.29 18.43 -0.54
CA LEU A 295 6.27 18.07 0.94
C LEU A 295 7.60 18.10 1.79
N MET A 296 7.53 17.81 3.13
CA MET A 296 8.63 17.72 4.15
C MET A 296 8.63 16.47 5.15
N ARG A 297 9.84 15.99 5.58
CA ARG A 297 10.27 14.59 5.92
C ARG A 297 10.53 14.27 7.43
N LEU A 298 10.60 12.98 7.79
CA LEU A 298 11.01 12.44 9.11
C LEU A 298 12.40 11.76 9.08
#